data_AF-A0A1G7SQN7-F1
#
_entry.id   AF-A0A1G7SQN7-F1
#
_cell.length_a   1.000
_cell.length_b   1.000
_cell.length_c   1.000
_cell.angle_alpha   90.00
_cell.angle_beta   90.00
_cell.angle_gamma   90.00
#
_symmetry.space_group_name_H-M   'P 1'
#
loop_
_entity.id
_entity.type
_entity.pdbx_description
1 polymer ?
#
loop_
_entity_poly.entity_id
_entity_poly.type
_entity_poly.pdbx_seq_one_letter_code
_entity_poly.pdbx_strand_id
1 'polypeptide(L)'
;MVFLLIIIGLLLIIIGIQLRRGKWYGIVAGNNFKDKPIEIQKKGALGASSITLLVGSFLIIIYILDFYGIQTRFLTLPVFVIVIPYSFFSIYKYLKHFIKYGE
;
A
#
# COMPACT_ATOMS: atom_id res chain seq x y z
N MET A 1 -12.88 -7.91 -15.01
CA MET A 1 -12.14 -7.71 -13.74
C MET A 1 -10.65 -7.47 -13.95
N VAL A 2 -9.99 -8.18 -14.88
CA VAL A 2 -8.53 -8.09 -15.15
C VAL A 2 -8.07 -6.68 -15.55
N PHE A 3 -8.83 -5.97 -16.39
CA PHE A 3 -8.54 -4.57 -16.75
C PHE A 3 -8.55 -3.58 -15.57
N LEU A 4 -9.25 -3.90 -14.47
CA LEU A 4 -9.21 -3.07 -13.26
C LEU A 4 -7.84 -3.15 -12.57
N LEU A 5 -7.16 -4.29 -12.67
CA LEU A 5 -5.84 -4.52 -12.06
C LEU A 5 -4.78 -3.60 -12.65
N ILE A 6 -4.80 -3.38 -13.97
CA ILE A 6 -3.86 -2.47 -14.61
C ILE A 6 -4.12 -1.02 -14.23
N ILE A 7 -5.38 -0.59 -14.15
CA ILE A 7 -5.74 0.77 -13.70
C ILE A 7 -5.28 0.98 -12.25
N ILE A 8 -5.59 0.04 -11.36
CA ILE A 8 -5.17 0.12 -9.95
C ILE A 8 -3.64 0.09 -9.84
N GLY A 9 -2.96 -0.78 -10.60
CA GLY A 9 -1.51 -0.86 -10.61
C GLY A 9 -0.85 0.46 -11.03
N LEU A 10 -1.35 1.10 -12.08
CA LEU A 10 -0.87 2.40 -12.54
C LEU A 10 -1.13 3.51 -11.51
N LEU A 11 -2.33 3.56 -10.90
CA LEU A 11 -2.64 4.51 -9.84
C LEU A 11 -1.71 4.34 -8.63
N LEU A 12 -1.42 3.10 -8.23
CA LEU A 12 -0.48 2.80 -7.15
C LEU A 12 0.94 3.26 -7.49
N ILE A 13 1.39 3.08 -8.73
CA ILE A 13 2.71 3.59 -9.15
C ILE A 13 2.75 5.12 -9.08
N ILE A 14 1.70 5.79 -9.56
CA ILE A 14 1.60 7.26 -9.49
C ILE A 14 1.65 7.71 -8.03
N ILE A 15 0.85 7.10 -7.15
CA ILE A 15 0.84 7.40 -5.71
C ILE A 15 2.24 7.19 -5.13
N GLY A 16 2.89 6.06 -5.40
CA GLY A 16 4.25 5.78 -4.94
C GLY A 16 5.27 6.84 -5.35
N ILE A 17 5.18 7.36 -6.58
CA ILE A 17 6.03 8.46 -7.05
C ILE A 17 5.70 9.77 -6.31
N GLN A 18 4.42 10.10 -6.12
CA GLN A 18 4.01 11.32 -5.41
C GLN A 18 4.42 11.30 -3.94
N LEU A 19 4.38 10.11 -3.30
CA LEU A 19 4.90 9.90 -1.95
C LEU A 19 6.39 10.23 -1.88
N ARG A 20 7.21 9.72 -2.82
CA ARG A 20 8.66 10.04 -2.87
C ARG A 20 8.94 11.53 -3.06
N ARG A 21 8.10 12.23 -3.82
CA ARG A 21 8.22 13.68 -4.09
C ARG A 21 7.82 14.56 -2.91
N GLY A 22 7.36 14.01 -1.80
CA GLY A 22 7.02 14.78 -0.60
C GLY A 22 5.66 15.45 -0.60
N LYS A 23 4.91 15.35 -1.69
CA LYS A 23 3.60 16.02 -1.80
C LYS A 23 2.55 15.46 -0.82
N TRP A 24 2.72 14.21 -0.39
CA TRP A 24 1.72 13.45 0.38
C TRP A 24 2.27 12.96 1.72
N TYR A 25 3.37 13.54 2.22
CA TYR A 25 3.95 13.13 3.51
C TYR A 25 2.95 13.28 4.68
N GLY A 26 2.04 14.26 4.62
CA GLY A 26 0.97 14.42 5.61
C GLY A 26 0.01 13.23 5.69
N ILE A 27 -0.24 12.58 4.56
CA ILE A 27 -1.11 11.39 4.51
C ILE A 27 -0.39 10.17 5.07
N VAL A 28 0.92 10.04 4.82
CA VAL A 28 1.71 8.90 5.33
C VAL A 28 2.01 9.01 6.82
N ALA A 29 2.25 10.22 7.31
CA ALA A 29 2.60 10.46 8.70
C ALA A 29 1.38 10.60 9.64
N GLY A 30 0.16 10.69 9.08
CA GLY A 30 -1.08 10.79 9.84
C GLY A 30 -1.14 12.03 10.76
N ASN A 31 -1.92 11.95 11.84
CA ASN A 31 -2.11 13.06 12.78
C ASN A 31 -0.80 13.57 13.42
N ASN A 32 0.26 12.77 13.46
CA ASN A 32 1.56 13.15 14.04
C ASN A 32 2.51 13.79 13.01
N PHE A 33 2.01 14.16 11.81
CA PHE A 33 2.81 14.77 10.75
C PHE A 33 3.50 16.07 11.15
N LYS A 34 2.88 16.88 12.01
CA LYS A 34 3.50 18.14 12.46
C LYS A 34 4.46 17.95 13.64
N ASP A 35 4.32 16.86 14.38
CA ASP A 35 5.04 16.65 15.65
C ASP A 35 6.33 15.84 15.49
N LYS A 36 6.53 15.17 14.34
CA LYS A 36 7.72 14.34 14.09
C LYS A 36 8.74 15.05 13.19
N PRO A 37 10.05 14.87 13.42
CA PRO A 37 11.11 15.37 12.54
C PRO A 37 10.90 14.97 11.07
N ILE A 38 11.23 15.87 10.15
CA ILE A 38 11.11 15.68 8.69
C ILE A 38 11.84 14.41 8.20
N GLU A 39 12.96 14.02 8.82
CA GLU A 39 13.68 12.79 8.47
C GLU A 39 12.85 11.51 8.72
N ILE A 40 12.10 11.47 9.82
CA ILE A 40 11.24 10.32 10.16
C ILE A 40 10.09 10.24 9.16
N GLN A 41 9.52 11.39 8.79
CA GLN A 41 8.47 11.46 7.77
C GLN A 41 8.97 11.01 6.40
N LYS A 42 10.17 11.45 5.99
CA LYS A 42 10.81 11.02 4.75
C LYS A 42 11.05 9.51 4.74
N LYS A 43 11.55 8.93 5.84
CA LYS A 43 11.71 7.47 5.95
C LYS A 43 10.37 6.73 5.83
N GLY A 44 9.34 7.20 6.52
CA GLY A 44 7.99 6.62 6.45
C GLY A 44 7.41 6.68 5.04
N ALA A 45 7.54 7.83 4.37
CA ALA A 45 7.09 8.00 3.00
C ALA A 45 7.91 7.20 1.98
N LEU A 46 9.20 7.00 2.21
CA LEU A 46 10.04 6.16 1.38
C LEU A 46 9.65 4.68 1.51
N GLY A 47 9.34 4.23 2.74
CA GLY A 47 8.78 2.91 3.00
C GLY A 47 7.41 2.72 2.31
N ALA A 48 6.48 3.62 2.56
CA ALA A 48 5.15 3.60 1.94
C ALA A 48 5.24 3.62 0.41
N SER A 49 6.04 4.53 -0.17
CA SER A 49 6.30 4.60 -1.61
C SER A 49 6.81 3.28 -2.19
N SER A 50 7.77 2.66 -1.51
CA SER A 50 8.38 1.41 -1.98
C SER A 50 7.37 0.26 -1.96
N ILE A 51 6.51 0.20 -0.95
CA ILE A 51 5.40 -0.77 -0.89
C ILE A 51 4.40 -0.50 -2.01
N THR A 52 3.97 0.76 -2.21
CA THR A 52 3.00 1.10 -3.25
C THR A 52 3.52 0.79 -4.65
N LEU A 53 4.80 1.06 -4.93
CA LEU A 53 5.46 0.73 -6.20
C LEU A 53 5.58 -0.79 -6.42
N LEU A 54 5.92 -1.54 -5.37
CA LEU A 54 6.04 -2.99 -5.43
C LEU A 54 4.68 -3.63 -5.72
N VAL A 55 3.64 -3.25 -4.98
CA VAL A 55 2.28 -3.75 -5.18
C VAL A 55 1.75 -3.33 -6.55
N GLY A 56 1.94 -2.08 -6.95
CA GLY A 56 1.50 -1.59 -8.27
C GLY A 56 2.14 -2.36 -9.42
N SER A 57 3.46 -2.58 -9.37
CA SER A 57 4.19 -3.37 -10.36
C SER A 57 3.74 -4.83 -10.37
N PHE A 58 3.50 -5.42 -9.20
CA PHE A 58 3.03 -6.79 -9.07
C PHE A 58 1.65 -7.01 -9.72
N LEU A 59 0.72 -6.06 -9.54
CA LEU A 59 -0.60 -6.12 -10.18
C LEU A 59 -0.51 -6.04 -11.72
N ILE A 60 0.43 -5.24 -12.25
CA ILE A 60 0.68 -5.16 -13.69
C ILE A 60 1.25 -6.50 -14.21
N ILE A 61 2.17 -7.13 -13.47
CA ILE A 61 2.71 -8.44 -13.84
C ILE A 61 1.59 -9.49 -13.87
N ILE A 62 0.71 -9.53 -12.86
CA ILE A 62 -0.45 -10.42 -12.84
C ILE A 62 -1.33 -10.20 -14.07
N TYR A 63 -1.63 -8.94 -14.40
CA TYR A 63 -2.41 -8.61 -15.59
C TYR A 63 -1.78 -9.17 -16.87
N ILE A 64 -0.47 -8.98 -17.05
CA ILE A 64 0.26 -9.49 -18.22
C ILE A 64 0.19 -11.01 -18.28
N LEU A 65 0.47 -11.69 -17.17
CA LEU A 65 0.43 -13.16 -17.11
C LEU A 65 -0.96 -13.71 -17.43
N ASP A 66 -2.01 -13.09 -16.90
CA ASP A 66 -3.40 -13.48 -17.17
C ASP A 66 -3.80 -13.22 -18.63
N PHE A 67 -3.30 -12.12 -19.23
CA PHE A 67 -3.49 -11.83 -20.66
C PHE A 67 -2.88 -12.92 -21.57
N TYR A 68 -1.74 -13.50 -21.18
CA TYR A 68 -1.13 -14.64 -21.88
C TYR A 68 -1.76 -16.00 -21.50
N GLY A 69 -2.83 -16.03 -20.72
CA GLY A 69 -3.50 -17.26 -20.29
C GLY A 69 -2.72 -18.07 -19.25
N ILE A 70 -1.69 -17.49 -18.62
CA ILE A 70 -0.92 -18.14 -17.56
C ILE A 70 -1.72 -18.07 -16.26
N GLN A 71 -1.86 -19.20 -15.58
CA GLN A 71 -2.64 -19.28 -14.35
C GLN A 71 -1.94 -18.55 -13.19
N THR A 72 -2.41 -17.34 -12.85
CA THR A 72 -1.82 -16.46 -11.82
C THR A 72 -2.26 -16.79 -10.39
N ARG A 73 -3.19 -17.75 -10.21
CA ARG A 73 -3.80 -18.09 -8.91
C ARG A 73 -2.75 -18.39 -7.84
N PHE A 74 -1.69 -19.12 -8.19
CA PHE A 74 -0.60 -19.48 -7.27
C PHE A 74 0.22 -18.27 -6.80
N LEU A 75 0.27 -17.19 -7.57
CA LEU A 75 0.96 -15.95 -7.20
C LEU A 75 0.06 -15.03 -6.37
N THR A 76 -1.23 -14.97 -6.68
CA THR A 76 -2.18 -14.09 -5.98
C THR A 76 -2.60 -14.62 -4.62
N LEU A 77 -2.76 -15.94 -4.47
CA LEU A 77 -3.35 -16.54 -3.27
C LEU A 77 -2.50 -16.35 -2.01
N PRO A 78 -1.16 -16.55 -2.04
CA PRO A 78 -0.29 -16.26 -0.88
C PRO A 78 -0.35 -14.78 -0.48
N VAL A 79 -0.43 -13.87 -1.45
CA VAL A 79 -0.52 -12.42 -1.18
C VAL A 79 -1.81 -12.10 -0.45
N PHE A 80 -2.96 -12.61 -0.88
CA PHE A 80 -4.23 -12.42 -0.16
C PHE A 80 -4.20 -13.03 1.24
N VAL A 81 -3.60 -14.22 1.40
CA VAL A 81 -3.47 -14.91 2.69
C VAL A 81 -2.59 -14.14 3.67
N ILE A 82 -1.63 -13.34 3.22
CA ILE A 82 -0.81 -12.51 4.11
C ILE A 82 -1.46 -11.15 4.36
N VAL A 83 -1.94 -10.49 3.28
CA VAL A 83 -2.46 -9.13 3.33
C VAL A 83 -3.76 -9.05 4.13
N ILE A 84 -4.67 -10.02 3.96
CA ILE A 84 -5.98 -10.00 4.64
C ILE A 84 -5.81 -10.09 6.16
N PRO A 85 -5.10 -11.10 6.74
CA PRO A 85 -4.90 -11.18 8.17
C PRO A 85 -4.12 -9.99 8.74
N TYR A 86 -3.11 -9.50 8.02
CA TYR A 86 -2.36 -8.32 8.46
C TYR A 86 -3.23 -7.06 8.50
N SER A 87 -4.12 -6.90 7.52
CA SER A 87 -5.08 -5.79 7.48
C SER A 87 -6.07 -5.89 8.64
N PHE A 88 -6.62 -7.07 8.91
CA PHE A 88 -7.48 -7.31 10.08
C PHE A 88 -6.75 -7.01 11.40
N PHE A 89 -5.50 -7.47 11.54
CA PHE A 89 -4.69 -7.20 12.72
C PHE A 89 -4.43 -5.71 12.91
N SER A 90 -4.10 -4.99 11.83
CA SER A 90 -3.89 -3.54 11.89
C SER A 90 -5.17 -2.78 12.25
N ILE A 91 -6.31 -3.15 11.67
CA ILE A 91 -7.62 -2.57 12.00
C ILE A 91 -7.96 -2.85 13.46
N TYR A 92 -7.77 -4.08 13.93
CA TYR A 92 -7.99 -4.45 15.34
C TYR A 92 -7.11 -3.62 16.27
N LYS A 93 -5.81 -3.50 15.96
CA LYS A 93 -4.87 -2.71 16.76
C LYS A 93 -5.25 -1.24 16.80
N TYR A 94 -5.66 -0.69 15.65
CA TYR A 94 -6.13 0.69 15.54
C TYR A 94 -7.41 0.91 16.35
N LEU A 95 -8.44 0.08 16.17
CA LEU A 95 -9.69 0.14 16.94
C LEU A 95 -9.46 0.01 18.44
N LYS A 96 -8.59 -0.92 18.87
CA LYS A 96 -8.22 -1.08 20.28
C LYS A 96 -7.54 0.16 20.83
N HIS A 97 -6.72 0.84 20.02
CA HIS A 97 -6.09 2.10 20.42
C HIS A 97 -7.11 3.24 20.50
N PHE A 98 -7.95 3.39 19.49
CA PHE A 98 -9.04 4.36 19.42
C PHE A 98 -9.98 4.26 20.62
N ILE A 99 -10.45 3.04 20.95
CA ILE A 99 -11.34 2.81 22.11
C ILE A 99 -10.63 3.15 23.44
N LYS A 100 -9.32 2.92 23.54
CA LYS A 100 -8.58 3.10 24.79
C LYS A 100 -8.16 4.55 25.05
N TYR A 101 -7.97 5.36 24.00
CA TYR A 101 -7.42 6.72 24.12
C TYR A 101 -8.30 7.83 23.50
N GLY A 102 -9.39 7.50 22.80
CA GLY A 102 -10.41 8.47 22.39
C GLY A 102 -10.06 9.41 21.23
N GLU A 103 -8.95 9.18 20.52
CA GLU A 103 -8.54 9.88 19.29
C GLU A 103 -8.53 8.97 18.07
#